data_AF-A0A925N0M1-F1
#
_entry.id   AF-A0A925N0M1-F1
#
_cell.length_a   1.000
_cell.length_b   1.000
_cell.length_c   1.000
_cell.angle_alpha   90.00
_cell.angle_beta   90.00
_cell.angle_gamma   90.00
#
_symmetry.space_group_name_H-M   'P 1'
#
loop_
_entity.id
_entity.type
_entity.pdbx_description
1 polymer ?
#
loop_
_entity_poly.entity_id
_entity_poly.type
_entity_poly.pdbx_seq_one_letter_code
_entity_poly.pdbx_strand_id
1 'polypeptide(L)'
;MRKAGWIAAGVAGTAAVAAAAWYLRDRNLEQPEYFMLIDDGALELRDYPALIAAETLKRGPRDKALAAGLRLLEGYIAGRARGGPRIARTAP
;
A
#
# COMPACT_ATOMS: atom_id res chain seq x y z
N MET A 1 39.28 -18.92 1.13
CA MET A 1 38.96 -17.49 1.42
C MET A 1 38.18 -16.80 0.29
N ARG A 2 38.60 -16.86 -1.00
CA ARG A 2 37.86 -16.21 -2.13
C ARG A 2 36.40 -16.66 -2.30
N LYS A 3 36.09 -17.95 -2.18
CA LYS A 3 34.72 -18.47 -2.37
C LYS A 3 33.73 -17.96 -1.30
N ALA A 4 34.17 -17.84 -0.05
CA ALA A 4 33.36 -17.29 1.04
C ALA A 4 33.07 -15.79 0.84
N GLY A 5 34.02 -15.03 0.29
CA GLY A 5 33.82 -13.62 -0.07
C GLY A 5 32.76 -13.44 -1.17
N TRP A 6 32.74 -14.30 -2.19
CA TRP A 6 31.72 -14.25 -3.25
C TRP A 6 30.32 -14.64 -2.75
N ILE A 7 30.22 -15.59 -1.83
CA ILE A 7 28.95 -15.96 -1.20
C ILE A 7 28.42 -14.82 -0.35
N ALA A 8 29.27 -14.21 0.50
CA ALA A 8 28.90 -13.07 1.31
C ALA A 8 28.45 -11.87 0.46
N ALA A 9 29.17 -11.58 -0.64
CA ALA A 9 28.78 -10.54 -1.58
C ALA A 9 27.44 -10.83 -2.28
N GLY A 10 27.19 -12.08 -2.66
CA GLY A 10 25.93 -12.49 -3.27
C GLY A 10 24.73 -12.36 -2.32
N VAL A 11 24.89 -12.74 -1.05
CA VAL A 11 23.86 -12.58 -0.02
C VAL A 11 23.60 -11.10 0.26
N ALA A 12 24.66 -10.29 0.41
CA ALA A 12 24.52 -8.86 0.64
C ALA A 12 23.83 -8.15 -0.54
N GLY A 13 24.18 -8.50 -1.77
CA GLY A 13 23.53 -7.96 -2.97
C GLY A 13 22.05 -8.32 -3.03
N THR A 14 21.70 -9.58 -2.74
CA THR A 14 20.29 -10.03 -2.75
C THR A 14 19.46 -9.35 -1.67
N ALA A 15 20.01 -9.20 -0.46
CA ALA A 15 19.35 -8.48 0.63
C ALA A 15 19.12 -7.00 0.29
N ALA A 16 20.11 -6.33 -0.33
CA ALA A 16 19.98 -4.94 -0.75
C ALA A 16 18.88 -4.75 -1.80
N VAL A 17 18.79 -5.64 -2.80
CA VAL A 17 17.73 -5.62 -3.82
C VAL A 17 16.35 -5.83 -3.18
N ALA A 18 16.22 -6.79 -2.26
CA ALA A 18 14.95 -7.04 -1.57
C ALA A 18 14.50 -5.82 -0.72
N ALA A 19 15.44 -5.20 -0.01
CA ALA A 19 15.17 -3.99 0.78
C ALA A 19 14.75 -2.81 -0.11
N ALA A 20 15.42 -2.60 -1.25
CA ALA A 20 15.06 -1.56 -2.21
C ALA A 20 13.67 -1.81 -2.81
N ALA A 21 13.35 -3.04 -3.20
CA ALA A 21 12.04 -3.42 -3.70
C ALA A 21 10.92 -3.19 -2.66
N TRP A 22 11.20 -3.49 -1.39
CA TRP A 22 10.26 -3.22 -0.29
C TRP A 22 10.05 -1.71 -0.08
N TYR A 23 11.14 -0.93 -0.05
CA TYR A 23 11.10 0.53 0.14
C TYR A 23 10.31 1.26 -0.96
N LEU A 24 10.44 0.82 -2.22
CA LEU A 24 9.78 1.46 -3.36
C LEU A 24 8.33 1.03 -3.57
N ARG A 25 7.88 -0.05 -2.92
CA ARG A 25 6.57 -0.66 -3.19
C ARG A 25 5.39 0.28 -2.92
N ASP A 26 5.45 1.04 -1.82
CA ASP A 26 4.33 1.84 -1.35
C ASP A 26 4.50 3.34 -1.66
N ARG A 27 5.72 3.78 -2.02
CA ARG A 27 6.06 5.19 -2.33
C ARG A 27 5.46 5.70 -3.65
N ASN A 28 5.16 4.80 -4.58
CA ASN A 28 4.65 5.14 -5.91
C ASN A 28 3.14 4.94 -6.05
N LEU A 29 2.44 4.67 -4.95
CA LEU A 29 0.98 4.58 -4.99
C LEU A 29 0.39 5.98 -5.01
N GLU A 30 -0.59 6.19 -5.88
CA GLU A 30 -1.39 7.40 -5.90
C GLU A 30 -2.07 7.59 -4.53
N GLN A 31 -2.05 8.82 -4.03
CA GLN A 31 -2.67 9.24 -2.77
C GLN A 31 -3.75 10.29 -3.05
N PRO A 32 -4.80 10.37 -2.23
CA PRO A 32 -5.80 11.41 -2.37
C PRO A 32 -5.18 12.80 -2.18
N GLU A 33 -5.45 13.71 -3.12
CA GLU A 33 -5.11 15.13 -2.95
C GLU A 33 -5.87 15.72 -1.76
N TYR A 34 -5.23 16.67 -1.07
CA TYR A 34 -5.83 17.41 0.03
C TYR A 34 -5.25 18.81 0.13
N PHE A 35 -5.99 19.71 0.77
CA PHE A 35 -5.50 21.02 1.18
C PHE A 35 -5.07 20.95 2.65
N MET A 36 -3.81 21.24 2.93
CA MET A 36 -3.32 21.37 4.31
C MET A 36 -3.82 22.70 4.88
N LEU A 37 -4.70 22.63 5.89
CA LEU A 37 -5.22 23.81 6.57
C LEU A 37 -4.39 24.17 7.80
N ILE A 38 -3.97 23.15 8.57
CA ILE A 38 -3.14 23.30 9.78
C ILE A 38 -2.14 22.15 9.82
N ASP A 39 -0.89 22.48 10.14
CA ASP A 39 0.13 21.53 10.56
C ASP A 39 0.78 22.09 11.83
N ASP A 40 0.56 21.42 12.97
CA ASP A 40 1.14 21.80 14.26
C ASP A 40 2.22 20.82 14.73
N GLY A 41 2.59 19.84 13.89
CA GLY A 41 3.55 18.78 14.17
C GLY A 41 3.02 17.63 15.05
N ALA A 42 2.00 17.84 15.89
CA ALA A 42 1.36 16.78 16.66
C ALA A 42 0.13 16.21 15.93
N LEU A 43 -0.53 17.05 15.16
CA LEU A 43 -1.66 16.74 14.30
C LEU A 43 -1.65 17.62 13.07
N GLU A 44 -2.37 17.15 12.05
CA GLU A 44 -2.60 17.88 10.82
C GLU A 44 -4.10 17.97 10.56
N LEU A 45 -4.55 19.12 10.09
CA LEU A 45 -5.90 19.32 9.58
C LEU A 45 -5.85 19.37 8.05
N ARG A 46 -6.41 18.33 7.43
CA ARG A 46 -6.44 18.15 5.97
C ARG A 46 -7.89 18.25 5.47
N ASP A 47 -8.12 19.13 4.50
CA ASP A 47 -9.38 19.23 3.78
C ASP A 47 -9.33 18.41 2.49
N TYR A 48 -10.17 17.38 2.43
CA TYR A 48 -10.25 16.47 1.30
C TYR A 48 -11.43 16.85 0.41
N PRO A 49 -11.22 17.09 -0.90
CA PRO A 49 -12.32 17.30 -1.82
C PRO A 49 -13.17 16.03 -1.97
N ALA A 50 -14.34 16.17 -2.60
CA ALA A 50 -15.20 15.02 -2.89
C ALA A 50 -14.44 13.96 -3.71
N LEU A 51 -14.45 12.73 -3.21
CA LEU A 51 -13.71 11.59 -3.77
C LEU A 51 -14.64 10.40 -4.00
N ILE A 52 -14.33 9.61 -5.02
CA ILE A 52 -15.03 8.35 -5.29
C ILE A 52 -14.26 7.23 -4.58
N ALA A 53 -14.92 6.58 -3.62
CA ALA A 53 -14.37 5.43 -2.91
C ALA A 53 -15.20 4.17 -3.16
N ALA A 54 -14.51 3.05 -3.34
CA ALA A 54 -15.14 1.74 -3.27
C ALA A 54 -15.13 1.28 -1.80
N GLU A 55 -16.31 1.03 -1.24
CA GLU A 55 -16.47 0.74 0.19
C GLU A 55 -17.04 -0.66 0.46
N THR A 56 -16.75 -1.18 1.65
CA THR A 56 -17.37 -2.41 2.14
C THR A 56 -17.60 -2.33 3.64
N LEU A 57 -18.67 -2.98 4.10
CA LEU A 57 -19.03 -3.07 5.50
C LEU A 57 -18.88 -4.50 6.00
N LYS A 58 -18.07 -4.71 7.05
CA LYS A 58 -17.90 -5.99 7.74
C LYS A 58 -18.11 -5.80 9.24
N ARG A 59 -18.93 -6.66 9.84
CA ARG A 59 -19.15 -6.70 11.29
C ARG A 59 -18.18 -7.68 11.95
N GLY A 60 -17.69 -7.34 13.14
CA GLY A 60 -16.80 -8.19 13.94
C GLY A 60 -15.61 -7.43 14.52
N PRO A 61 -14.63 -8.14 15.13
CA PRO A 61 -13.42 -7.53 15.65
C PRO A 61 -12.65 -6.77 14.56
N ARG A 62 -12.14 -5.57 14.90
CA ARG A 62 -11.53 -4.61 13.97
C ARG A 62 -10.59 -5.27 12.97
N ASP A 63 -9.58 -6.00 13.44
CA ASP A 63 -8.53 -6.56 12.58
C ASP A 63 -9.07 -7.61 11.59
N LYS A 64 -9.97 -8.47 12.06
CA LYS A 64 -10.60 -9.50 11.23
C LYS A 64 -11.54 -8.88 10.19
N ALA A 65 -12.32 -7.88 10.60
CA ALA A 65 -13.24 -7.16 9.74
C ALA A 65 -12.47 -6.37 8.66
N LEU A 66 -11.39 -5.68 9.04
CA LEU A 66 -10.53 -4.92 8.14
C LEU A 66 -9.88 -5.83 7.10
N ALA A 67 -9.25 -6.92 7.52
CA ALA A 67 -8.61 -7.87 6.60
C ALA A 67 -9.63 -8.51 5.64
N ALA A 68 -10.84 -8.82 6.13
CA ALA A 68 -11.91 -9.38 5.29
C ALA A 68 -12.45 -8.36 4.28
N GLY A 69 -12.61 -7.10 4.68
CA GLY A 69 -13.02 -6.01 3.80
C GLY A 69 -11.98 -5.72 2.72
N LEU A 70 -10.71 -5.59 3.11
CA LEU A 70 -9.62 -5.30 2.18
C LEU A 70 -9.48 -6.37 1.09
N ARG A 71 -9.59 -7.66 1.44
CA ARG A 71 -9.57 -8.75 0.44
C ARG A 71 -10.68 -8.63 -0.60
N LEU A 72 -11.86 -8.16 -0.19
CA LEU A 72 -12.97 -7.94 -1.13
C LEU A 72 -12.65 -6.81 -2.09
N LEU A 73 -12.13 -5.69 -1.58
CA LEU A 73 -11.69 -4.54 -2.38
C LEU A 73 -10.55 -4.91 -3.33
N GLU A 74 -9.58 -5.73 -2.90
CA GLU A 74 -8.53 -6.25 -3.77
C GLU A 74 -9.10 -7.07 -4.94
N GLY A 75 -10.12 -7.89 -4.68
CA GLY A 75 -10.83 -8.63 -5.72
C GLY A 75 -11.56 -7.71 -6.72
N TYR A 76 -12.15 -6.62 -6.23
CA TYR A 76 -12.79 -5.60 -7.05
C TYR A 76 -11.79 -4.85 -7.95
N ILE A 77 -10.69 -4.37 -7.35
CA ILE A 77 -9.59 -3.66 -8.03
C ILE A 77 -8.93 -4.57 -9.08
N ALA A 78 -8.74 -5.85 -8.76
CA ALA A 78 -8.18 -6.83 -9.70
C ALA A 78 -9.12 -7.20 -10.86
N GLY A 79 -10.37 -6.72 -10.87
CA GLY A 79 -11.38 -7.06 -11.88
C GLY A 79 -12.02 -8.44 -11.68
N ARG A 80 -11.68 -9.18 -10.61
CA ARG A 80 -12.22 -10.53 -10.34
C ARG A 80 -13.71 -10.51 -9.97
N ALA A 81 -14.15 -9.45 -9.29
CA ALA A 81 -15.54 -9.34 -8.82
C ALA A 81 -16.49 -8.67 -9.84
N ARG A 82 -15.96 -7.84 -10.77
CA ARG A 82 -16.77 -7.00 -11.67
C ARG A 82 -16.56 -7.28 -13.17
N GLY A 83 -15.52 -8.04 -13.53
CA GLY A 83 -15.02 -8.13 -14.91
C GLY A 83 -14.29 -6.86 -15.37
N GLY A 84 -13.67 -6.90 -16.55
CA GLY A 84 -13.00 -5.72 -17.13
C GLY A 84 -11.59 -5.42 -16.57
N PRO A 85 -11.05 -4.23 -16.88
CA PRO A 85 -9.64 -3.91 -16.61
C PRO A 85 -9.34 -3.76 -15.11
N ARG A 86 -8.09 -4.05 -14.76
CA ARG A 86 -7.56 -3.81 -13.41
C ARG A 86 -7.52 -2.31 -13.11
N ILE A 87 -7.91 -1.94 -11.89
CA ILE A 87 -7.74 -0.58 -11.36
C ILE A 87 -6.38 -0.53 -10.63
N ALA A 88 -5.66 0.58 -10.75
CA ALA A 88 -4.42 0.76 -9.99
C ALA A 88 -4.72 0.79 -8.49
N ARG A 89 -3.80 0.27 -7.67
CA ARG A 89 -3.92 0.38 -6.21
C ARG A 89 -3.50 1.79 -5.78
N THR A 90 -4.22 2.36 -4.84
CA THR A 90 -3.90 3.64 -4.18
C THR A 90 -3.53 3.40 -2.72
N ALA A 91 -2.95 4.41 -2.08
CA ALA A 91 -2.59 4.39 -0.66
C ALA A 91 -3.28 5.52 0.11
N PRO A 92 -3.58 5.30 1.40
CA PRO A 92 -3.79 6.40 2.33
C PRO A 92 -2.49 7.13 2.67
#